data_AF-A0A2V6WSF7-F1
#
_entry.id   AF-A0A2V6WSF7-F1
#
_cell.length_a   1.000
_cell.length_b   1.000
_cell.length_c   1.000
_cell.angle_alpha   90.00
_cell.angle_beta   90.00
_cell.angle_gamma   90.00
#
_symmetry.space_group_name_H-M   'P 1'
#
loop_
_entity.id
_entity.type
_entity.pdbx_description
1 polymer ?
#
loop_
_entity_poly.entity_id
_entity_poly.type
_entity_poly.pdbx_seq_one_letter_code
_entity_poly.pdbx_strand_id
1 'polypeptide(L)'
;RPDPSYGTGGIVNVAKVSPMPKAGGKWNTYEITAKGSQLTVVLNGTQTVSVQDGQHAQGPFALQFGNGPNDASGGVIKWRKVQIKPL
;
A
#
# COMPACT_ATOMS: atom_id res chain seq x y z
N ARG A 1 -7.08 9.65 10.25
CA ARG A 1 -7.01 10.73 9.23
C ARG A 1 -8.43 11.21 8.95
N PRO A 2 -8.64 12.50 8.66
CA PRO A 2 -9.97 13.05 8.34
C PRO A 2 -10.63 12.39 7.12
N ASP A 3 -9.85 12.10 6.06
CA ASP A 3 -10.31 11.29 4.92
C ASP A 3 -9.66 9.89 4.97
N PRO A 4 -10.44 8.81 5.15
CA PRO A 4 -9.93 7.46 5.15
C PRO A 4 -9.78 6.85 3.74
N SER A 5 -10.24 7.53 2.67
CA SER A 5 -10.33 6.96 1.31
C SER A 5 -9.00 6.45 0.75
N TYR A 6 -7.88 7.01 1.19
CA TYR A 6 -6.52 6.60 0.84
C TYR A 6 -5.80 5.89 2.01
N GLY A 7 -6.57 5.22 2.86
CA GLY A 7 -6.07 4.42 3.98
C GLY A 7 -5.32 3.16 3.54
N THR A 8 -5.02 2.30 4.51
CA THR A 8 -4.35 1.01 4.30
C THR A 8 -4.95 0.26 3.12
N GLY A 9 -4.11 -0.19 2.18
CA GLY A 9 -4.55 -0.91 0.98
C GLY A 9 -4.87 -0.02 -0.23
N GLY A 10 -4.86 1.31 -0.08
CA GLY A 10 -5.00 2.26 -1.17
C GLY A 10 -3.65 2.64 -1.81
N ILE A 11 -3.72 3.37 -2.93
CA ILE A 11 -2.56 4.07 -3.51
C ILE A 11 -2.79 5.56 -3.29
N VAL A 12 -1.99 6.17 -2.40
CA VAL A 12 -2.19 7.55 -1.95
C VAL A 12 -2.20 8.50 -3.14
N ASN A 13 -3.24 9.34 -3.23
CA ASN A 13 -3.52 10.29 -4.32
C ASN A 13 -3.80 9.68 -5.71
N VAL A 14 -3.78 8.36 -5.89
CA VAL A 14 -4.04 7.69 -7.18
C VAL A 14 -5.33 6.88 -7.15
N ALA A 15 -5.47 5.96 -6.18
CA ALA A 15 -6.62 5.06 -6.11
C ALA A 15 -7.09 4.87 -4.66
N LYS A 16 -8.38 5.10 -4.47
CA LYS A 16 -9.05 4.88 -3.18
C LYS A 16 -9.11 3.39 -2.87
N VAL A 17 -8.96 3.04 -1.60
CA VAL A 17 -9.10 1.67 -1.12
C VAL A 17 -10.58 1.25 -1.14
N SER A 18 -10.88 0.09 -1.73
CA SER A 18 -12.19 -0.54 -1.62
C SER A 18 -12.10 -2.06 -1.83
N PRO A 19 -12.53 -2.89 -0.86
CA PRO A 19 -13.09 -2.53 0.44
C PRO A 19 -12.03 -2.03 1.44
N MET A 20 -12.46 -1.29 2.47
CA MET A 20 -11.59 -0.82 3.56
C MET A 20 -11.19 -1.98 4.48
N PRO A 21 -9.88 -2.29 4.66
CA PRO A 21 -9.44 -3.42 5.46
C PRO A 21 -9.37 -3.10 6.97
N LYS A 22 -9.47 -4.14 7.80
CA LYS A 22 -9.08 -4.09 9.23
C LYS A 22 -7.69 -4.70 9.41
N ALA A 23 -6.67 -3.85 9.57
CA ALA A 23 -5.26 -4.25 9.56
C ALA A 23 -4.52 -4.14 10.91
N GLY A 24 -5.10 -3.50 11.93
CA GLY A 24 -4.45 -3.28 13.21
C GLY A 24 -4.20 -4.56 14.02
N GLY A 25 -3.10 -4.60 14.78
CA GLY A 25 -2.83 -5.63 15.79
C GLY A 25 -2.47 -7.03 15.26
N LYS A 26 -2.23 -7.19 13.96
CA LYS A 26 -1.91 -8.48 13.34
C LYS A 26 -0.93 -8.34 12.18
N TRP A 27 -0.35 -9.46 11.77
CA TRP A 27 0.34 -9.54 10.49
C TRP A 27 -0.65 -9.41 9.34
N ASN A 28 -0.30 -8.62 8.33
CA ASN A 28 -1.03 -8.53 7.08
C ASN A 28 -0.11 -8.93 5.93
N THR A 29 -0.68 -9.50 4.88
CA THR A 29 0.05 -9.88 3.67
C THR A 29 -0.38 -8.97 2.54
N TYR A 30 0.59 -8.29 1.93
CA TYR A 30 0.40 -7.56 0.68
C TYR A 30 0.91 -8.41 -0.48
N GLU A 31 0.13 -8.44 -1.55
CA GLU A 31 0.59 -8.81 -2.88
C GLU A 31 0.34 -7.60 -3.79
N ILE A 32 1.42 -7.06 -4.34
CA ILE A 32 1.38 -5.85 -5.17
C ILE A 32 1.93 -6.21 -6.54
N THR A 33 1.15 -5.91 -7.58
CA THR A 33 1.56 -6.09 -8.98
C THR A 33 1.68 -4.71 -9.62
N ALA A 34 2.87 -4.40 -10.14
CA ALA A 34 3.14 -3.20 -10.93
C ALA A 34 3.56 -3.62 -12.34
N LYS A 35 2.60 -3.65 -13.27
CA LYS A 35 2.79 -4.10 -14.65
C LYS A 35 2.61 -2.94 -15.61
N GLY A 36 3.70 -2.21 -15.88
CA GLY A 36 3.62 -0.96 -16.64
C GLY A 36 2.70 0.02 -15.93
N SER A 37 1.62 0.46 -16.60
CA SER A 37 0.61 1.33 -16.00
C SER A 37 -0.43 0.60 -15.14
N GLN A 38 -0.55 -0.73 -15.23
CA GLN A 38 -1.51 -1.47 -14.42
C GLN A 38 -0.94 -1.71 -13.01
N LEU A 39 -1.58 -1.10 -12.01
CA LEU A 39 -1.26 -1.28 -10.60
C LEU A 39 -2.40 -2.05 -9.91
N THR A 40 -2.05 -3.10 -9.19
CA THR A 40 -3.00 -3.90 -8.40
C THR A 40 -2.47 -4.09 -6.99
N VAL A 41 -3.33 -3.89 -6.00
CA VAL A 41 -3.06 -4.14 -4.58
C VAL A 41 -4.03 -5.19 -4.08
N VAL A 42 -3.49 -6.27 -3.53
CA VAL A 42 -4.23 -7.30 -2.79
C VAL A 42 -3.73 -7.29 -1.36
N LEU A 43 -4.65 -7.15 -0.41
CA LEU A 43 -4.37 -7.17 1.02
C LEU A 43 -5.14 -8.31 1.68
N ASN A 44 -4.41 -9.24 2.31
CA ASN A 44 -4.98 -10.42 2.94
C ASN A 44 -5.91 -11.22 2.00
N GLY A 45 -5.51 -11.37 0.73
CA GLY A 45 -6.27 -12.10 -0.29
C GLY A 45 -7.45 -11.32 -0.90
N THR A 46 -7.71 -10.08 -0.47
CA THR A 46 -8.76 -9.22 -1.05
C THR A 46 -8.14 -8.13 -1.91
N GLN A 47 -8.53 -8.02 -3.18
CA GLN A 47 -8.13 -6.91 -4.02
C GLN A 47 -8.76 -5.61 -3.50
N THR A 48 -7.92 -4.65 -3.16
CA THR A 48 -8.34 -3.33 -2.65
C THR A 48 -8.19 -2.22 -3.67
N VAL A 49 -7.32 -2.39 -4.67
CA VAL A 49 -7.09 -1.46 -5.78
C VAL A 49 -6.81 -2.24 -7.06
N SER A 50 -7.38 -1.76 -8.17
CA SER A 50 -6.93 -2.04 -9.54
C SER A 50 -7.10 -0.76 -10.35
N VAL A 51 -6.00 -0.21 -10.87
CA VAL A 51 -5.99 1.11 -11.53
C VAL A 51 -4.97 1.17 -12.66
N GLN A 52 -5.20 2.06 -13.62
CA GLN A 52 -4.25 2.43 -14.66
C GLN A 52 -3.61 3.78 -14.29
N ASP A 53 -2.31 3.77 -14.00
CA ASP A 53 -1.50 4.97 -13.74
C ASP A 53 -0.07 4.76 -14.23
N GLY A 54 0.40 5.65 -15.10
CA GLY A 54 1.71 5.54 -15.76
C GLY A 54 2.79 6.48 -15.22
N GLN A 55 2.51 7.25 -14.16
CA GLN A 55 3.41 8.31 -13.68
C GLN A 55 4.78 7.77 -13.23
N HIS A 56 4.78 6.55 -12.66
CA HIS A 56 5.96 5.90 -12.10
C HIS A 56 6.12 4.47 -12.62
N ALA A 57 6.24 4.32 -13.95
CA ALA A 57 6.31 3.00 -14.60
C ALA A 57 7.55 2.15 -14.21
N GLN A 58 8.62 2.75 -13.70
CA GLN A 58 9.82 2.05 -13.24
C GLN A 58 10.56 2.83 -12.13
N GLY A 59 11.25 2.11 -11.25
CA GLY A 59 12.06 2.69 -10.18
C GLY A 59 12.37 1.71 -9.06
N PRO A 60 13.14 2.13 -8.04
CA PRO A 60 13.31 1.35 -6.83
C PRO A 60 12.00 1.27 -6.04
N PHE A 61 11.85 0.23 -5.21
CA PHE A 61 10.83 0.21 -4.17
C PHE A 61 11.47 0.53 -2.81
N ALA A 62 10.69 1.15 -1.91
CA ALA A 62 11.14 1.52 -0.59
C ALA A 62 10.06 1.24 0.46
N LEU A 63 10.49 1.08 1.71
CA LEU A 63 9.61 0.97 2.87
C LEU A 63 9.66 2.28 3.65
N GLN A 64 8.51 2.96 3.75
CA GLN A 64 8.43 4.27 4.39
C GLN A 64 8.52 4.16 5.93
N PHE A 65 9.27 5.07 6.56
CA PHE A 65 9.03 5.48 7.94
C PHE A 65 7.94 6.57 7.94
N GLY A 66 6.75 6.24 8.40
CA GLY A 66 5.61 7.17 8.38
C GLY A 66 5.54 8.00 9.65
N ASN A 67 5.24 9.29 9.54
CA ASN A 67 4.94 10.13 10.72
C ASN A 67 3.54 9.82 11.26
N GLY A 68 3.38 9.98 12.57
CA GLY A 68 2.11 10.02 13.27
C GLY A 68 1.39 11.37 13.11
N PRO A 69 0.27 11.57 13.82
CA PRO A 69 -0.45 12.84 13.84
C PRO A 69 0.44 13.99 14.35
N ASN A 70 0.24 15.21 13.83
CA ASN A 70 0.95 16.42 14.23
C ASN A 70 2.48 16.28 14.18
N ASP A 71 2.99 15.60 13.14
CA ASP A 71 4.42 15.34 12.92
C ASP A 71 5.12 14.59 14.06
N ALA A 72 4.38 13.93 14.94
CA ALA A 72 4.94 12.99 15.89
C ALA A 72 5.60 11.83 15.14
N SER A 73 6.66 11.25 15.72
CA SER A 73 7.24 10.01 15.19
C SER A 73 6.17 8.92 15.09
N GLY A 74 6.07 8.26 13.93
CA GLY A 74 5.17 7.11 13.81
C GLY A 74 5.64 5.92 14.63
N GLY A 75 4.69 5.02 14.91
CA GLY A 75 5.00 3.75 15.55
C GLY A 75 5.88 2.86 14.67
N VAL A 76 6.67 1.99 15.31
CA VAL A 76 7.52 1.02 14.63
C VAL A 76 6.67 0.06 13.79
N ILE A 77 7.00 -0.08 12.50
CA ILE A 77 6.44 -1.10 11.62
C ILE A 77 7.44 -2.24 11.49
N LYS A 78 6.98 -3.48 11.67
CA LYS A 78 7.80 -4.70 11.51
C LYS A 78 7.46 -5.36 10.17
N TRP A 79 8.49 -5.77 9.44
CA TRP A 79 8.37 -6.43 8.14
C TRP A 79 8.93 -7.84 8.19
N ARG A 80 8.39 -8.75 7.38
CA ARG A 80 8.95 -10.09 7.14
C ARG A 80 8.58 -10.56 5.74
N LYS A 81 9.40 -11.45 5.17
CA LYS A 81 9.18 -12.02 3.82
C LYS A 81 8.95 -10.94 2.74
N VAL A 82 9.81 -9.92 2.73
CA VAL A 82 9.81 -8.89 1.68
C VAL A 82 10.56 -9.45 0.48
N GLN A 83 9.83 -9.73 -0.60
CA GLN A 83 10.35 -10.42 -1.77
C GLN A 83 9.85 -9.73 -3.04
N ILE A 84 10.65 -9.78 -4.10
CA ILE A 84 10.32 -9.22 -5.41
C ILE A 84 10.64 -10.25 -6.48
N LYS A 85 9.81 -10.28 -7.53
CA LYS A 85 10.01 -11.10 -8.72
C LYS A 85 9.64 -10.27 -9.95
N PRO A 86 10.46 -10.25 -11.01
CA PRO A 86 10.07 -9.69 -12.30
C PRO A 86 8.80 -10.34 -12.86
N LEU A 87 8.01 -9.56 -13.61
CA LEU A 87 6.78 -10.02 -14.27
C LEU A 87 7.05 -10.54 -15.69
#